data_AF-A0A0U5GPT9-F1
#
_entry.id   AF-A0A0U5GPT9-F1
#
_cell.length_a   1.000
_cell.length_b   1.000
_cell.length_c   1.000
_cell.angle_alpha   90.00
_cell.angle_beta   90.00
_cell.angle_gamma   90.00
#
_symmetry.space_group_name_H-M   'P 1'
#
loop_
_entity.id
_entity.type
_entity.pdbx_description
1 polymer ?
#
loop_
_entity_poly.entity_id
_entity_poly.type
_entity_poly.pdbx_seq_one_letter_code
_entity_poly.pdbx_strand_id
1 'polypeptide(L)'
;MENLPDFLHPASKIPPTWAAVLAIIGFAVYRLLQIGRRDPRMPKGPPTVPILGNFHQIPSSGLYAKFRDWAAEYGPVFSLKFGPTNIIVLCDRKAVHALLDKKGAIYSIFSSKKQSMWIISRTRLCLTECRCLYRATVLLDDLLSNPGGFFNHVRRYTASSASVLAFGHRGPTFDSFWGHVVYDVMDRWTEAMEAGANPPVDEYPILKLIPKRFAYWKRRAIAAGEVFDTMWGKARRIVNERRASGIRRECITDNMLDEYNRKGWPMPQHAFNNLIGARYKSSVIDTRVDVSQNDQVTSWTHDTIRHFGRLDGAANVAGIAMGEGATTCETMTAESWDRMMDVNLKGVMLCMRAQLPHLPRPGGAIVNVSSTSGLRGLPHNAAYSASKFGVISLSESAAGEFGPLGVRINSLLPGPIDTAIFRDGEARGHFDSNALTKDTCLRRMGQAKEVAKVLCFLLSDDASYVTGAHWTVDGGYSAC
;
A
#
# COMPACT_ATOMS: atom_id res chain seq x y z
N MET A 1 35.28 81.40 47.11
CA MET A 1 36.60 81.08 46.53
C MET A 1 36.46 79.69 45.94
N GLU A 2 36.02 79.63 44.68
CA GLU A 2 36.87 79.53 43.48
C GLU A 2 37.21 78.05 43.19
N ASN A 3 36.54 77.46 42.21
CA ASN A 3 37.04 77.25 40.83
C ASN A 3 38.04 76.08 40.74
N LEU A 4 37.64 74.94 40.15
CA LEU A 4 37.88 74.61 38.74
C LEU A 4 37.33 73.19 38.41
N PRO A 5 36.98 72.91 37.14
CA PRO A 5 36.23 71.72 36.73
C PRO A 5 37.15 70.59 36.23
N ASP A 6 36.92 69.36 36.69
CA ASP A 6 37.53 68.16 36.13
C ASP A 6 36.82 67.74 34.83
N PHE A 7 37.48 68.02 33.71
CA PHE A 7 37.20 67.42 32.40
C PHE A 7 37.73 65.98 32.36
N LEU A 8 36.97 65.04 32.92
CA LEU A 8 37.06 63.62 32.57
C LEU A 8 35.64 63.07 32.45
N HIS A 9 35.06 63.14 31.25
CA HIS A 9 33.85 62.38 30.92
C HIS A 9 34.17 60.87 30.97
N PRO A 10 33.55 60.09 31.85
CA PRO A 10 33.58 58.64 31.75
C PRO A 10 32.66 58.22 30.60
N ALA A 11 33.12 57.26 29.79
CA ALA A 11 32.41 56.66 28.68
C ALA A 11 30.89 56.56 28.91
N SER A 12 30.12 57.15 28.00
CA SER A 12 28.66 57.18 28.02
C SER A 12 28.10 55.77 28.20
N LYS A 13 27.52 55.50 29.38
CA LYS A 13 26.77 54.29 29.66
C LYS A 13 25.60 54.23 28.69
N ILE A 14 25.56 53.19 27.84
CA ILE A 14 24.46 52.93 26.91
C ILE A 14 23.15 52.91 27.73
N PRO A 15 22.11 53.67 27.34
CA PRO A 15 20.84 53.68 28.06
C PRO A 15 20.26 52.26 28.15
N PRO A 16 19.64 51.88 29.28
CA PRO A 16 19.14 50.51 29.49
C PRO A 16 18.13 50.04 28.43
N THR A 17 17.44 50.99 27.77
CA THR A 17 16.55 50.73 26.63
C THR A 17 17.31 50.27 25.39
N TRP A 18 18.46 50.86 25.07
CA TRP A 18 19.32 50.44 23.96
C TRP A 18 20.03 49.13 24.25
N ALA A 19 20.40 48.88 25.51
CA ALA A 19 20.94 47.58 25.92
C ALA A 19 19.92 46.45 25.72
N ALA A 20 18.63 46.68 26.04
CA ALA A 20 17.56 45.72 25.81
C ALA A 20 17.30 45.49 24.30
N VAL A 21 17.28 46.56 23.49
CA VAL A 21 17.13 46.44 22.03
C VAL A 21 18.30 45.68 21.40
N LEU A 22 19.54 45.98 21.80
CA LEU A 22 20.73 45.26 21.33
C LEU A 22 20.73 43.80 21.79
N ALA A 23 20.23 43.49 22.99
CA ALA A 23 20.07 42.12 23.46
C ALA A 23 19.00 41.35 22.67
N ILE A 24 17.88 42.00 22.33
CA ILE A 24 16.82 41.40 21.50
C ILE A 24 17.32 41.16 20.08
N ILE A 25 18.01 42.13 19.48
CA ILE A 25 18.63 41.99 18.15
C ILE A 25 19.70 40.91 18.17
N GLY A 26 20.56 40.90 19.20
CA GLY A 26 21.59 39.88 19.39
C GLY A 26 20.99 38.48 19.55
N PHE A 27 19.89 38.35 20.32
CA PHE A 27 19.16 37.10 20.47
C PHE A 27 18.48 36.66 19.16
N ALA A 28 17.89 37.60 18.40
CA ALA A 28 17.28 37.32 17.11
C ALA A 28 18.33 36.85 16.09
N VAL A 29 19.49 37.51 16.02
CA VAL A 29 20.63 37.11 15.18
C VAL A 29 21.17 35.75 15.62
N TYR A 30 21.33 35.51 16.92
CA TYR A 30 21.73 34.21 17.45
C TYR A 30 20.74 33.10 17.05
N ARG A 31 19.43 33.35 17.19
CA ARG A 31 18.38 32.40 16.79
C ARG A 31 18.38 32.15 15.28
N LEU A 32 18.58 33.18 14.46
CA LEU A 32 18.69 33.05 13.00
C LEU A 32 19.91 32.21 12.59
N LEU A 33 21.06 32.44 13.21
CA LEU A 33 22.29 31.66 12.94
C LEU A 33 22.17 30.19 13.37
N GLN A 34 21.30 29.89 14.34
CA GLN A 34 21.05 28.52 14.82
C GLN A 34 20.08 27.72 13.92
N ILE A 35 19.34 28.34 13.01
CA ILE A 35 18.37 27.65 12.13
C ILE A 35 19.05 26.55 11.30
N GLY A 36 20.20 26.88 10.70
CA GLY A 36 20.95 25.97 9.83
C GLY A 36 21.86 24.98 10.56
N ARG A 37 21.91 24.98 11.89
CA ARG A 37 22.77 24.07 12.66
C ARG A 37 22.13 22.69 12.81
N ARG A 38 22.94 21.65 12.63
CA ARG A 38 22.52 20.25 12.86
C ARG A 38 22.45 19.96 14.36
N ASP A 39 21.39 19.28 14.79
CA ASP A 39 21.25 18.78 16.16
C ASP A 39 22.29 17.68 16.43
N PRO A 40 23.02 17.70 17.57
CA PRO A 40 24.02 16.69 17.91
C PRO A 40 23.51 15.24 17.96
N ARG A 41 22.20 15.03 18.16
CA ARG A 41 21.59 13.68 18.23
C ARG A 41 21.32 13.07 16.86
N MET A 42 21.47 13.85 15.78
CA MET A 42 21.22 13.40 14.42
C MET A 42 22.42 12.59 13.87
N PRO A 43 22.20 11.68 12.91
CA PRO A 43 23.28 11.02 12.19
C PRO A 43 24.28 12.02 11.62
N LYS A 44 25.57 11.63 11.54
CA LYS A 44 26.64 12.46 10.98
C LYS A 44 26.31 12.86 9.53
N GLY A 45 26.96 13.90 9.05
CA GLY A 45 26.77 14.36 7.68
C GLY A 45 27.63 15.58 7.36
N PRO A 46 27.54 16.11 6.13
CA PRO A 46 28.38 17.20 5.67
C PRO A 46 28.23 18.48 6.52
N PRO A 47 29.28 19.31 6.62
CA PRO A 47 29.26 20.52 7.45
C PRO A 47 28.18 21.51 6.98
N THR A 48 27.48 22.12 7.94
CA THR A 48 26.38 23.06 7.69
C THR A 48 26.85 24.50 7.81
N VAL A 49 26.38 25.38 6.92
CA VAL A 49 26.55 26.84 7.09
C VAL A 49 25.35 27.45 7.83
N PRO A 50 25.53 28.55 8.59
CA PRO A 50 24.43 29.24 9.25
C PRO A 50 23.31 29.59 8.26
N ILE A 51 22.07 29.54 8.74
CA ILE A 51 20.84 29.85 7.98
C ILE A 51 20.51 28.83 6.86
N LEU A 52 21.43 28.51 5.95
CA LEU A 52 21.16 27.67 4.78
C LEU A 52 21.34 26.16 5.04
N GLY A 53 22.20 25.77 5.99
CA GLY A 53 22.55 24.37 6.22
C GLY A 53 23.43 23.79 5.11
N ASN A 54 23.02 22.67 4.52
CA ASN A 54 23.71 21.95 3.45
C ASN A 54 23.24 22.34 2.04
N PHE A 55 22.32 23.31 1.90
CA PHE A 55 21.72 23.66 0.62
C PHE A 55 22.75 24.03 -0.46
N HIS A 56 23.80 24.77 -0.08
CA HIS A 56 24.89 25.19 -0.96
C HIS A 56 25.74 24.04 -1.55
N GLN A 57 25.60 22.82 -1.02
CA GLN A 57 26.39 21.65 -1.46
C GLN A 57 25.58 20.72 -2.36
N ILE A 58 24.33 21.06 -2.68
CA ILE A 58 23.45 20.29 -3.55
C ILE A 58 23.73 20.69 -5.01
N PRO A 59 24.30 19.80 -5.83
CA PRO A 59 24.53 20.11 -7.24
C PRO A 59 23.21 20.17 -8.01
N SER A 60 23.18 20.99 -9.07
CA SER A 60 22.03 21.11 -9.97
C SER A 60 21.80 19.85 -10.84
N SER A 61 22.81 18.99 -10.97
CA SER A 61 22.73 17.69 -11.66
C SER A 61 23.60 16.65 -10.95
N GLY A 62 23.31 15.36 -11.12
CA GLY A 62 24.15 14.28 -10.57
C GLY A 62 24.09 14.12 -9.04
N LEU A 63 22.99 14.55 -8.40
CA LEU A 63 22.80 14.46 -6.95
C LEU A 63 23.03 13.06 -6.38
N TYR A 64 22.68 12.02 -7.15
CA TYR A 64 22.89 10.62 -6.76
C TYR A 64 24.38 10.27 -6.57
N ALA A 65 25.26 10.78 -7.43
CA ALA A 65 26.70 10.59 -7.28
C ALA A 65 27.20 11.25 -5.99
N LYS A 66 26.71 12.46 -5.69
CA LYS A 66 27.07 13.18 -4.45
C LYS A 66 26.58 12.45 -3.19
N PHE A 67 25.40 11.85 -3.22
CA PHE A 67 24.90 11.02 -2.12
C PHE A 67 25.73 9.77 -1.90
N ARG A 68 26.21 9.14 -2.97
CA ARG A 68 27.14 8.00 -2.86
C ARG A 68 28.46 8.42 -2.20
N ASP A 69 29.02 9.57 -2.59
CA ASP A 69 30.28 10.06 -2.01
C ASP A 69 30.10 10.37 -0.51
N TRP A 70 29.00 11.03 -0.12
CA TRP A 70 28.68 11.27 1.28
C TRP A 70 28.34 10.00 2.07
N ALA A 71 27.73 9.00 1.43
CA ALA A 71 27.49 7.72 2.06
C ALA A 71 28.81 6.97 2.36
N ALA A 72 29.81 7.12 1.50
CA ALA A 72 31.15 6.57 1.73
C ALA A 72 31.86 7.27 2.90
N GLU A 73 31.68 8.59 3.04
CA GLU A 73 32.35 9.40 4.07
C GLU A 73 31.66 9.36 5.44
N TYR A 74 30.33 9.50 5.49
CA TYR A 74 29.56 9.63 6.72
C TYR A 74 28.78 8.36 7.11
N GLY A 75 28.82 7.34 6.25
CA GLY A 75 28.15 6.08 6.44
C GLY A 75 26.79 5.97 5.71
N PRO A 76 26.17 4.78 5.76
CA PRO A 76 24.96 4.46 4.98
C PRO A 76 23.70 5.25 5.37
N VAL A 77 23.73 5.91 6.52
CA VAL A 77 22.69 6.79 7.05
C VAL A 77 23.36 8.10 7.45
N PHE A 78 23.04 9.18 6.75
CA PHE A 78 23.58 10.50 7.07
C PHE A 78 22.48 11.56 7.04
N SER A 79 22.70 12.69 7.71
CA SER A 79 21.71 13.77 7.77
C SER A 79 22.13 15.01 6.99
N LEU A 80 21.15 15.66 6.36
CA LEU A 80 21.27 16.95 5.70
C LEU A 80 20.34 17.96 6.37
N LYS A 81 20.74 19.23 6.38
CA LYS A 81 19.97 20.33 6.95
C LYS A 81 19.62 21.32 5.84
N PHE A 82 18.34 21.62 5.63
CA PHE A 82 17.91 22.67 4.70
C PHE A 82 17.11 23.70 5.46
N GLY A 83 17.76 24.80 5.83
CA GLY A 83 17.18 25.78 6.74
C GLY A 83 16.71 25.10 8.04
N PRO A 84 15.43 25.24 8.44
CA PRO A 84 14.92 24.58 9.65
C PRO A 84 14.73 23.06 9.48
N THR A 85 14.64 22.55 8.25
CA THR A 85 14.24 21.17 7.96
C THR A 85 15.42 20.19 8.07
N ASN A 86 15.18 19.07 8.76
CA ASN A 86 16.12 17.95 8.85
C ASN A 86 15.76 16.90 7.81
N ILE A 87 16.73 16.47 7.01
CA ILE A 87 16.59 15.37 6.05
C ILE A 87 17.53 14.25 6.47
N ILE A 88 17.04 13.02 6.45
CA ILE A 88 17.85 11.81 6.66
C ILE A 88 17.92 11.08 5.34
N VAL A 89 19.14 10.87 4.84
CA VAL A 89 19.39 10.16 3.59
C VAL A 89 19.83 8.74 3.94
N LEU A 90 19.14 7.76 3.35
CA LEU A 90 19.42 6.33 3.50
C LEU A 90 19.95 5.81 2.16
N CYS A 91 21.23 5.44 2.13
CA CYS A 91 21.86 4.90 0.91
C CYS A 91 22.04 3.38 0.94
N ASP A 92 21.71 2.73 2.06
CA ASP A 92 21.81 1.26 2.19
C ASP A 92 20.47 0.56 2.05
N ARG A 93 20.44 -0.51 1.25
CA ARG A 93 19.23 -1.30 0.97
C ARG A 93 18.68 -1.97 2.22
N LYS A 94 19.54 -2.42 3.16
CA LYS A 94 19.07 -3.06 4.40
C LYS A 94 18.45 -2.03 5.34
N ALA A 95 19.05 -0.85 5.47
CA ALA A 95 18.50 0.26 6.25
C ALA A 95 17.18 0.78 5.69
N VAL A 96 17.08 0.93 4.36
CA VAL A 96 15.82 1.29 3.68
C VAL A 96 14.76 0.22 3.90
N HIS A 97 15.12 -1.06 3.74
CA HIS A 97 14.19 -2.17 3.97
C HIS A 97 13.71 -2.20 5.42
N ALA A 98 14.61 -2.09 6.40
CA ALA A 98 14.26 -2.08 7.82
C ALA A 98 13.41 -0.86 8.22
N LEU A 99 13.66 0.31 7.64
CA LEU A 99 12.82 1.50 7.86
C LEU A 99 11.44 1.32 7.22
N LEU A 100 11.39 0.89 5.96
CA LEU A 100 10.12 0.67 5.25
C LEU A 100 9.31 -0.46 5.88
N ASP A 101 9.94 -1.46 6.47
CA ASP A 101 9.27 -2.54 7.19
C ASP A 101 8.73 -2.05 8.56
N LYS A 102 9.58 -1.39 9.37
CA LYS A 102 9.18 -0.83 10.68
C LYS A 102 8.19 0.34 10.59
N LYS A 103 8.36 1.25 9.62
CA LYS A 103 7.45 2.40 9.40
C LYS A 103 6.34 2.09 8.41
N GLY A 104 6.49 1.10 7.55
CA GLY A 104 5.38 0.55 6.76
C GLY A 104 4.28 0.06 7.69
N ALA A 105 4.61 -0.52 8.84
CA ALA A 105 3.64 -0.85 9.88
C ALA A 105 2.89 0.36 10.49
N ILE A 106 3.38 1.60 10.28
CA ILE A 106 2.78 2.86 10.79
C ILE A 106 2.03 3.62 9.67
N TYR A 107 2.51 3.58 8.41
CA TYR A 107 1.94 4.34 7.29
C TYR A 107 1.25 3.50 6.20
N SER A 108 1.53 2.19 6.12
CA SER A 108 0.72 1.28 5.33
C SER A 108 -0.46 0.82 6.17
N ILE A 109 -1.63 0.76 5.51
CA ILE A 109 -2.90 0.21 6.00
C ILE A 109 -2.80 -1.30 6.36
N PHE A 110 -1.60 -1.88 6.29
CA PHE A 110 -1.31 -3.24 6.71
C PHE A 110 -0.49 -3.23 8.01
N SER A 111 -1.19 -3.31 9.13
CA SER A 111 -0.60 -3.63 10.43
C SER A 111 -0.08 -5.07 10.39
N SER A 112 1.22 -5.26 10.62
CA SER A 112 1.90 -6.57 10.59
C SER A 112 1.63 -7.45 11.82
N LYS A 113 0.67 -7.09 12.69
CA LYS A 113 0.37 -7.85 13.92
C LYS A 113 -1.08 -8.27 14.09
N LYS A 114 -1.92 -8.21 13.05
CA LYS A 114 -3.32 -8.66 13.12
C LYS A 114 -3.58 -9.75 12.08
N GLN A 115 -3.95 -10.95 12.52
CA GLN A 115 -4.64 -11.92 11.67
C GLN A 115 -5.90 -11.24 11.14
N SER A 116 -5.89 -10.87 9.87
CA SER A 116 -6.91 -10.02 9.25
C SER A 116 -7.84 -10.89 8.41
N MET A 117 -9.13 -10.87 8.75
CA MET A 117 -10.19 -11.45 7.95
C MET A 117 -10.60 -10.42 6.88
N TRP A 118 -10.62 -10.82 5.62
CA TRP A 118 -10.90 -9.90 4.50
C TRP A 118 -12.34 -10.07 4.04
N ILE A 119 -13.12 -9.00 4.17
CA ILE A 119 -14.42 -8.87 3.52
C ILE A 119 -14.19 -8.11 2.21
N ILE A 120 -14.45 -8.77 1.08
CA ILE A 120 -14.25 -8.19 -0.25
C ILE A 120 -15.61 -7.71 -0.77
N SER A 121 -15.73 -6.40 -0.96
CA SER A 121 -16.75 -5.81 -1.82
C SER A 121 -16.18 -5.74 -3.25
N ARG A 122 -16.69 -6.60 -4.14
CA ARG A 122 -16.37 -6.71 -5.58
C ARG A 122 -16.91 -5.55 -6.41
N THR A 123 -17.17 -4.38 -5.85
CA THR A 123 -17.84 -3.34 -6.65
C THR A 123 -16.94 -2.77 -7.75
N ARG A 124 -15.66 -3.16 -7.86
CA ARG A 124 -14.75 -2.60 -8.88
C ARG A 124 -13.70 -3.54 -9.52
N LEU A 125 -13.44 -4.76 -9.02
CA LEU A 125 -12.30 -5.55 -9.52
C LEU A 125 -12.64 -6.40 -10.77
N CYS A 126 -13.84 -7.00 -10.81
CA CYS A 126 -14.09 -8.18 -11.64
C CYS A 126 -14.22 -7.91 -13.16
N LEU A 127 -14.84 -6.80 -13.58
CA LEU A 127 -14.95 -6.46 -15.02
C LEU A 127 -13.61 -6.15 -15.68
N THR A 128 -12.56 -5.99 -14.87
CA THR A 128 -11.21 -5.75 -15.33
C THR A 128 -10.56 -7.03 -15.86
N GLU A 129 -10.81 -8.21 -15.25
CA GLU A 129 -10.03 -9.44 -15.45
C GLU A 129 -10.29 -10.13 -16.80
N CYS A 130 -11.54 -10.37 -17.22
CA CYS A 130 -11.85 -10.89 -18.56
C CYS A 130 -11.30 -10.00 -19.69
N ARG A 131 -11.29 -8.67 -19.46
CA ARG A 131 -10.68 -7.74 -20.40
C ARG A 131 -9.14 -7.77 -20.31
N CYS A 132 -8.55 -8.08 -19.16
CA CYS A 132 -7.10 -8.21 -18.98
C CYS A 132 -6.53 -9.45 -19.67
N LEU A 133 -7.25 -10.58 -19.68
CA LEU A 133 -6.84 -11.81 -20.38
C LEU A 133 -6.67 -11.61 -21.89
N TYR A 134 -7.67 -11.00 -22.54
CA TYR A 134 -7.56 -10.62 -23.96
C TYR A 134 -6.40 -9.63 -24.20
N ARG A 135 -6.16 -8.69 -23.28
CA ARG A 135 -5.04 -7.73 -23.39
C ARG A 135 -3.68 -8.38 -23.20
N ALA A 136 -3.57 -9.36 -22.31
CA ALA A 136 -2.36 -10.15 -22.13
C ALA A 136 -2.08 -10.97 -23.39
N THR A 137 -3.14 -11.52 -24.01
CA THR A 137 -3.03 -12.24 -25.30
C THR A 137 -2.49 -11.33 -26.40
N VAL A 138 -3.02 -10.11 -26.53
CA VAL A 138 -2.52 -9.14 -27.54
C VAL A 138 -1.10 -8.68 -27.22
N LEU A 139 -0.72 -8.52 -25.95
CA LEU A 139 0.67 -8.25 -25.57
C LEU A 139 1.58 -9.41 -26.00
N LEU A 140 1.20 -10.66 -25.73
CA LEU A 140 1.98 -11.83 -26.12
C LEU A 140 2.10 -11.94 -27.64
N ASP A 141 1.02 -11.71 -28.38
CA ASP A 141 1.02 -11.67 -29.85
C ASP A 141 1.95 -10.58 -30.41
N ASP A 142 1.90 -9.36 -29.86
CA ASP A 142 2.78 -8.26 -30.26
C ASP A 142 4.26 -8.53 -29.93
N LEU A 143 4.53 -9.22 -28.82
CA LEU A 143 5.88 -9.65 -28.43
C LEU A 143 6.44 -10.72 -29.37
N LEU A 144 5.58 -11.60 -29.91
CA LEU A 144 5.97 -12.64 -30.87
C LEU A 144 6.12 -12.08 -32.28
N SER A 145 5.21 -11.20 -32.71
CA SER A 145 5.16 -10.66 -34.07
C SER A 145 6.11 -9.48 -34.29
N ASN A 146 6.37 -8.66 -33.28
CA ASN A 146 7.27 -7.51 -33.36
C ASN A 146 8.09 -7.32 -32.07
N PRO A 147 9.10 -8.19 -31.82
CA PRO A 147 9.88 -8.16 -30.59
C PRO A 147 10.71 -6.87 -30.42
N GLY A 148 11.06 -6.18 -31.52
CA GLY A 148 11.77 -4.89 -31.47
C GLY A 148 10.99 -3.79 -30.76
N GLY A 149 9.66 -3.93 -30.65
CA GLY A 149 8.77 -3.02 -29.93
C GLY A 149 8.57 -3.34 -28.44
N PHE A 150 9.35 -4.25 -27.84
CA PHE A 150 9.15 -4.78 -26.48
C PHE A 150 8.68 -3.72 -25.45
N PHE A 151 9.42 -2.63 -25.31
CA PHE A 151 9.10 -1.58 -24.33
C PHE A 151 7.76 -0.89 -24.64
N ASN A 152 7.49 -0.59 -25.91
CA ASN A 152 6.25 0.05 -26.32
C ASN A 152 5.05 -0.87 -26.13
N HIS A 153 5.21 -2.18 -26.32
CA HIS A 153 4.15 -3.17 -26.10
C HIS A 153 3.77 -3.26 -24.62
N VAL A 154 4.76 -3.30 -23.73
CA VAL A 154 4.56 -3.30 -22.26
C VAL A 154 3.94 -1.98 -21.79
N ARG A 155 4.44 -0.84 -22.29
CA ARG A 155 3.86 0.48 -21.99
C ARG A 155 2.41 0.57 -22.48
N ARG A 156 2.11 0.16 -23.71
CA ARG A 156 0.74 0.12 -24.22
C ARG A 156 -0.16 -0.75 -23.36
N TYR A 157 0.28 -1.94 -22.96
CA TYR A 157 -0.52 -2.85 -22.12
C TYR A 157 -0.92 -2.19 -20.80
N THR A 158 0.04 -1.57 -20.11
CA THR A 158 -0.18 -0.89 -18.82
C THR A 158 -1.04 0.36 -18.97
N ALA A 159 -0.72 1.25 -19.93
CA ALA A 159 -1.50 2.46 -20.19
C ALA A 159 -2.93 2.16 -20.65
N SER A 160 -3.11 1.18 -21.53
CA SER A 160 -4.44 0.74 -21.95
C SER A 160 -5.20 0.06 -20.81
N SER A 161 -4.51 -0.54 -19.84
CA SER A 161 -5.17 -1.12 -18.66
C SER A 161 -5.74 -0.04 -17.75
N ALA A 162 -4.94 0.96 -17.42
CA ALA A 162 -5.38 2.12 -16.66
C ALA A 162 -6.50 2.90 -17.38
N SER A 163 -6.36 3.12 -18.69
CA SER A 163 -7.34 3.89 -19.49
C SER A 163 -8.72 3.24 -19.58
N VAL A 164 -8.79 1.91 -19.64
CA VAL A 164 -10.07 1.19 -19.61
C VAL A 164 -10.72 1.30 -18.24
N LEU A 165 -9.95 1.14 -17.16
CA LEU A 165 -10.46 1.25 -15.79
C LEU A 165 -10.97 2.67 -15.48
N ALA A 166 -10.15 3.66 -15.80
CA ALA A 166 -10.45 5.05 -15.49
C ALA A 166 -11.54 5.60 -16.42
N PHE A 167 -11.38 5.43 -17.74
CA PHE A 167 -12.16 6.13 -18.76
C PHE A 167 -12.98 5.20 -19.66
N GLY A 168 -12.90 3.89 -19.48
CA GLY A 168 -13.60 2.92 -20.31
C GLY A 168 -13.05 2.81 -21.73
N HIS A 169 -11.83 3.29 -22.02
CA HIS A 169 -11.25 3.31 -23.38
C HIS A 169 -9.96 2.48 -23.47
N ARG A 170 -9.82 1.73 -24.57
CA ARG A 170 -8.64 0.93 -24.88
C ARG A 170 -7.67 1.73 -25.75
N GLY A 171 -6.37 1.55 -25.53
CA GLY A 171 -5.31 1.92 -26.46
C GLY A 171 -4.99 0.76 -27.40
N PRO A 172 -5.47 0.76 -28.67
CA PRO A 172 -5.22 -0.34 -29.60
C PRO A 172 -3.73 -0.50 -29.94
N THR A 173 -3.03 0.63 -30.11
CA THR A 173 -1.59 0.71 -30.40
C THR A 173 -0.91 1.66 -29.41
N PHE A 174 0.42 1.60 -29.30
CA PHE A 174 1.16 2.55 -28.46
C PHE A 174 0.95 4.00 -28.93
N ASP A 175 0.91 4.23 -30.23
CA ASP A 175 0.70 5.57 -30.84
C ASP A 175 -0.73 6.11 -30.69
N SER A 176 -1.66 5.29 -30.19
CA SER A 176 -2.99 5.78 -29.85
C SER A 176 -2.92 6.65 -28.60
N PHE A 177 -3.79 7.66 -28.53
CA PHE A 177 -3.91 8.52 -27.35
C PHE A 177 -3.95 7.71 -26.04
N TRP A 178 -4.80 6.68 -25.96
CA TRP A 178 -4.93 5.83 -24.77
C TRP A 178 -3.76 4.85 -24.56
N GLY A 179 -2.91 4.66 -25.55
CA GLY A 179 -1.71 3.81 -25.51
C GLY A 179 -0.51 4.48 -24.85
N HIS A 180 -0.43 5.82 -24.88
CA HIS A 180 0.70 6.57 -24.32
C HIS A 180 0.31 7.70 -23.36
N VAL A 181 -0.95 8.17 -23.30
CA VAL A 181 -1.34 9.39 -22.54
C VAL A 181 -0.88 9.39 -21.08
N VAL A 182 -0.97 8.23 -20.40
CA VAL A 182 -0.51 8.11 -19.01
C VAL A 182 0.98 8.38 -18.92
N TYR A 183 1.75 7.87 -19.88
CA TYR A 183 3.19 8.08 -19.92
C TYR A 183 3.57 9.51 -20.26
N ASP A 184 2.90 10.17 -21.22
CA ASP A 184 3.18 11.58 -21.53
C ASP A 184 3.00 12.49 -20.31
N VAL A 185 1.94 12.20 -19.54
CA VAL A 185 1.61 12.92 -18.31
C VAL A 185 2.65 12.60 -17.22
N MET A 186 3.03 11.32 -17.06
CA MET A 186 4.03 10.90 -16.08
C MET A 186 5.44 11.42 -16.39
N ASP A 187 5.83 11.48 -17.65
CA ASP A 187 7.15 11.98 -18.06
C ASP A 187 7.28 13.47 -17.70
N ARG A 188 6.26 14.28 -18.02
CA ARG A 188 6.20 15.71 -17.64
C ARG A 188 6.10 15.93 -16.13
N TRP A 189 5.37 15.07 -15.44
CA TRP A 189 5.28 15.09 -13.98
C TRP A 189 6.64 14.80 -13.33
N THR A 190 7.36 13.79 -13.86
CA THR A 190 8.68 13.39 -13.37
C THR A 190 9.69 14.52 -13.56
N GLU A 191 9.75 15.15 -14.74
CA GLU A 191 10.58 16.33 -15.00
C GLU A 191 10.32 17.48 -13.99
N ALA A 192 9.07 17.64 -13.56
CA ALA A 192 8.67 18.64 -12.57
C ALA A 192 8.99 18.21 -11.12
N MET A 193 9.14 16.93 -10.83
CA MET A 193 9.38 16.39 -9.47
C MET A 193 10.82 15.97 -9.21
N GLU A 194 11.68 15.94 -10.22
CA GLU A 194 13.08 15.55 -10.10
C GLU A 194 13.81 16.30 -8.97
N ALA A 195 14.64 15.58 -8.22
CA ALA A 195 15.42 16.19 -7.14
C ALA A 195 16.40 17.23 -7.72
N GLY A 196 16.27 18.48 -7.29
CA GLY A 196 17.01 19.62 -7.84
C GLY A 196 16.27 20.40 -8.94
N ALA A 197 15.14 19.90 -9.44
CA ALA A 197 14.28 20.60 -10.40
C ALA A 197 13.59 21.83 -9.81
N ASN A 198 13.33 21.80 -8.51
CA ASN A 198 12.68 22.88 -7.78
C ASN A 198 13.55 23.29 -6.58
N PRO A 199 13.67 24.59 -6.29
CA PRO A 199 14.21 25.03 -5.02
C PRO A 199 13.23 24.63 -3.89
N PRO A 200 13.66 24.70 -2.62
CA PRO A 200 12.86 24.36 -1.44
C PRO A 200 11.77 25.43 -1.19
N VAL A 201 10.76 25.46 -2.07
CA VAL A 201 9.71 26.49 -2.09
C VAL A 201 8.80 26.38 -0.86
N ASP A 202 8.68 25.21 -0.25
CA ASP A 202 7.86 24.99 0.95
C ASP A 202 8.61 25.36 2.23
N GLU A 203 9.93 25.18 2.27
CA GLU A 203 10.79 25.57 3.38
C GLU A 203 11.09 27.07 3.38
N TYR A 204 11.12 27.70 2.19
CA TYR A 204 11.33 29.13 2.03
C TYR A 204 10.17 29.77 1.24
N PRO A 205 9.05 30.11 1.93
CA PRO A 205 7.85 30.68 1.30
C PRO A 205 8.11 31.96 0.50
N ILE A 206 9.18 32.71 0.80
CA ILE A 206 9.59 33.89 0.02
C ILE A 206 9.84 33.55 -1.46
N LEU A 207 10.25 32.32 -1.78
CA LEU A 207 10.43 31.86 -3.16
C LEU A 207 9.09 31.76 -3.91
N LYS A 208 7.96 31.63 -3.21
CA LYS A 208 6.61 31.72 -3.78
C LYS A 208 6.27 33.14 -4.24
N LEU A 209 6.99 34.17 -3.81
CA LEU A 209 6.78 35.56 -4.25
C LEU A 209 7.52 35.92 -5.54
N ILE A 210 8.52 35.13 -5.95
CA ILE A 210 9.33 35.40 -7.16
C ILE A 210 8.43 35.34 -8.42
N PRO A 211 8.40 36.37 -9.27
CA PRO A 211 7.58 36.38 -10.49
C PRO A 211 7.94 35.24 -11.47
N LYS A 212 6.94 34.74 -12.22
CA LYS A 212 7.09 33.63 -13.21
C LYS A 212 8.25 33.85 -14.19
N ARG A 213 8.54 35.10 -14.58
CA ARG A 213 9.65 35.45 -15.49
C ARG A 213 11.03 35.05 -14.95
N PHE A 214 11.23 35.05 -13.63
CA PHE A 214 12.51 34.71 -13.01
C PHE A 214 12.54 33.33 -12.34
N ALA A 215 11.37 32.74 -12.08
CA ALA A 215 11.25 31.43 -11.44
C ALA A 215 11.08 30.30 -12.48
N TYR A 216 12.18 29.67 -12.91
CA TYR A 216 12.13 28.57 -13.89
C TYR A 216 11.33 27.36 -13.38
N TRP A 217 11.42 27.05 -12.07
CA TRP A 217 10.68 25.96 -11.43
C TRP A 217 9.16 26.17 -11.48
N LYS A 218 8.70 27.43 -11.32
CA LYS A 218 7.30 27.78 -11.49
C LYS A 218 6.85 27.58 -12.93
N ARG A 219 7.66 27.99 -13.91
CA ARG A 219 7.34 27.77 -15.33
C ARG A 219 7.22 26.28 -15.65
N ARG A 220 8.12 25.46 -15.09
CA ARG A 220 8.10 24.00 -15.26
C ARG A 220 6.85 23.37 -14.64
N ALA A 221 6.51 23.72 -13.39
CA ALA A 221 5.30 23.24 -12.73
C ALA A 221 4.02 23.66 -13.47
N ILE A 222 3.97 24.91 -13.96
CA ILE A 222 2.85 25.41 -14.76
C ILE A 222 2.75 24.64 -16.08
N ALA A 223 3.86 24.43 -16.79
CA ALA A 223 3.88 23.68 -18.04
C ALA A 223 3.45 22.22 -17.84
N ALA A 224 3.86 21.58 -16.74
CA ALA A 224 3.37 20.24 -16.38
C ALA A 224 1.85 20.27 -16.12
N GLY A 225 1.34 21.26 -15.39
CA GLY A 225 -0.09 21.46 -15.18
C GLY A 225 -0.88 21.64 -16.48
N GLU A 226 -0.36 22.43 -17.43
CA GLU A 226 -0.96 22.64 -18.75
C GLU A 226 -1.06 21.33 -19.55
N VAL A 227 -0.07 20.45 -19.44
CA VAL A 227 -0.12 19.11 -20.05
C VAL A 227 -1.19 18.25 -19.41
N PHE A 228 -1.28 18.22 -18.07
CA PHE A 228 -2.32 17.48 -17.35
C PHE A 228 -3.71 17.96 -17.78
N ASP A 229 -3.94 19.27 -17.78
CA ASP A 229 -5.21 19.88 -18.16
C ASP A 229 -5.60 19.53 -19.60
N THR A 230 -4.64 19.59 -20.52
CA THR A 230 -4.86 19.28 -21.93
C THR A 230 -5.20 17.80 -22.12
N MET A 231 -4.40 16.90 -21.53
CA MET A 231 -4.55 15.45 -21.71
C MET A 231 -5.82 14.94 -21.02
N TRP A 232 -6.04 15.28 -19.75
CA TRP A 232 -7.22 14.84 -19.01
C TRP A 232 -8.50 15.54 -19.47
N GLY A 233 -8.40 16.80 -19.92
CA GLY A 233 -9.49 17.49 -20.60
C GLY A 233 -9.90 16.78 -21.90
N LYS A 234 -8.93 16.34 -22.71
CA LYS A 234 -9.21 15.52 -23.91
C LYS A 234 -9.83 14.17 -23.54
N ALA A 235 -9.27 13.46 -22.56
CA ALA A 235 -9.82 12.20 -22.06
C ALA A 235 -11.29 12.35 -21.62
N ARG A 236 -11.60 13.42 -20.87
CA ARG A 236 -12.95 13.74 -20.41
C ARG A 236 -13.92 14.03 -21.57
N ARG A 237 -13.48 14.76 -22.60
CA ARG A 237 -14.29 15.04 -23.80
C ARG A 237 -14.67 13.77 -24.54
N ILE A 238 -13.71 12.88 -24.78
CA ILE A 238 -13.95 11.57 -25.43
C ILE A 238 -14.98 10.76 -24.62
N VAL A 239 -14.88 10.77 -23.29
CA VAL A 239 -15.90 10.11 -22.43
C VAL A 239 -17.26 10.78 -22.57
N ASN A 240 -17.35 12.10 -22.61
CA ASN A 240 -18.62 12.82 -22.81
C ASN A 240 -19.26 12.53 -24.16
N GLU A 241 -18.49 12.54 -25.25
CA GLU A 241 -18.98 12.23 -26.60
C GLU A 241 -19.53 10.81 -26.67
N ARG A 242 -18.77 9.83 -26.15
CA ARG A 242 -19.25 8.45 -25.99
C ARG A 242 -20.55 8.41 -25.20
N ARG A 243 -20.60 9.11 -24.06
CA ARG A 243 -21.78 9.16 -23.20
C ARG A 243 -22.98 9.81 -23.87
N ALA A 244 -22.78 10.81 -24.73
CA ALA A 244 -23.83 11.48 -25.47
C ALA A 244 -24.45 10.58 -26.55
N SER A 245 -23.65 9.67 -27.13
CA SER A 245 -24.13 8.64 -28.06
C SER A 245 -24.94 7.49 -27.41
N GLY A 246 -25.31 7.62 -26.14
CA GLY A 246 -26.03 6.59 -25.39
C GLY A 246 -25.14 5.46 -24.84
N ILE A 247 -23.85 5.45 -25.17
CA ILE A 247 -22.92 4.40 -24.74
C ILE A 247 -22.36 4.73 -23.35
N ARG A 248 -22.79 3.96 -22.35
CA ARG A 248 -22.20 3.94 -21.00
C ARG A 248 -21.31 2.70 -20.84
N ARG A 249 -20.19 2.84 -20.12
CA ARG A 249 -19.27 1.73 -19.83
C ARG A 249 -19.00 1.67 -18.33
N GLU A 250 -18.78 0.47 -17.81
CA GLU A 250 -18.39 0.27 -16.42
C GLU A 250 -16.94 0.72 -16.20
N CYS A 251 -16.77 2.00 -15.89
CA CYS A 251 -15.49 2.63 -15.60
C CYS A 251 -15.65 3.68 -14.51
N ILE A 252 -14.54 4.04 -13.86
CA ILE A 252 -14.52 4.97 -12.72
C ILE A 252 -15.16 6.32 -13.12
N THR A 253 -14.78 6.85 -14.28
CA THR A 253 -15.31 8.14 -14.76
C THR A 253 -16.82 8.09 -14.93
N ASP A 254 -17.37 7.05 -15.56
CA ASP A 254 -18.81 6.98 -15.81
C ASP A 254 -19.61 6.92 -14.51
N ASN A 255 -19.16 6.09 -13.58
CA ASN A 255 -19.80 5.92 -12.27
C ASN A 255 -19.74 7.20 -11.45
N MET A 256 -18.59 7.88 -11.42
CA MET A 256 -18.46 9.14 -10.67
C MET A 256 -19.28 10.26 -11.31
N LEU A 257 -19.40 10.29 -12.63
CA LEU A 257 -20.26 11.26 -13.31
C LEU A 257 -21.73 11.03 -12.99
N ASP A 258 -22.19 9.78 -13.01
CA ASP A 258 -23.58 9.45 -12.65
C ASP A 258 -23.85 9.78 -11.18
N GLU A 259 -22.91 9.48 -10.29
CA GLU A 259 -23.01 9.81 -8.87
C GLU A 259 -23.05 11.32 -8.63
N TYR A 260 -22.12 12.09 -9.20
CA TYR A 260 -21.98 13.53 -8.93
C TYR A 260 -23.03 14.37 -9.64
N ASN A 261 -23.52 13.95 -10.81
CA ASN A 261 -24.68 14.60 -11.42
C ASN A 261 -25.94 14.40 -10.57
N ARG A 262 -26.07 13.26 -9.87
CA ARG A 262 -27.21 12.99 -8.99
C ARG A 262 -27.10 13.68 -7.63
N LYS A 263 -25.93 13.63 -7.00
CA LYS A 263 -25.71 14.13 -5.62
C LYS A 263 -25.24 15.58 -5.54
N GLY A 264 -24.91 16.19 -6.69
CA GLY A 264 -24.23 17.47 -6.74
C GLY A 264 -22.71 17.31 -6.76
N TRP A 265 -22.04 18.31 -7.34
CA TRP A 265 -20.61 18.28 -7.58
C TRP A 265 -19.84 18.80 -6.37
N PRO A 266 -18.96 17.99 -5.74
CA PRO A 266 -18.17 18.43 -4.58
C PRO A 266 -16.97 19.30 -4.98
N MET A 267 -16.72 19.46 -6.28
CA MET A 267 -15.58 20.19 -6.83
C MET A 267 -15.87 20.69 -8.25
N PRO A 268 -15.11 21.66 -8.77
CA PRO A 268 -15.19 22.06 -10.17
C PRO A 268 -14.89 20.89 -11.13
N GLN A 269 -15.49 20.92 -12.32
CA GLN A 269 -15.25 19.92 -13.38
C GLN A 269 -13.78 19.82 -13.76
N HIS A 270 -13.06 20.95 -13.77
CA HIS A 270 -11.62 20.98 -14.00
C HIS A 270 -10.84 20.17 -12.96
N ALA A 271 -11.13 20.37 -11.67
CA ALA A 271 -10.51 19.61 -10.59
C ALA A 271 -10.83 18.11 -10.68
N PHE A 272 -12.05 17.76 -11.08
CA PHE A 272 -12.46 16.37 -11.30
C PHE A 272 -11.68 15.68 -12.43
N ASN A 273 -11.46 16.37 -13.56
CA ASN A 273 -10.71 15.82 -14.70
C ASN A 273 -9.30 15.41 -14.27
N ASN A 274 -8.63 16.28 -13.52
CA ASN A 274 -7.28 16.02 -13.00
C ASN A 274 -7.26 14.98 -11.87
N LEU A 275 -8.36 14.83 -11.13
CA LEU A 275 -8.49 13.86 -10.05
C LEU A 275 -8.62 12.42 -10.54
N ILE A 276 -9.38 12.16 -11.61
CA ILE A 276 -9.61 10.79 -12.10
C ILE A 276 -8.32 10.17 -12.66
N GLY A 277 -7.38 10.98 -13.14
CA GLY A 277 -6.04 10.51 -13.51
C GLY A 277 -5.22 9.97 -12.33
N ALA A 278 -5.65 10.18 -11.08
CA ALA A 278 -4.83 9.97 -9.88
C ALA A 278 -5.48 9.17 -8.74
N ARG A 279 -6.72 8.66 -8.87
CA ARG A 279 -7.41 7.94 -7.77
C ARG A 279 -7.87 6.53 -8.10
N TYR A 280 -7.25 5.55 -7.45
CA TYR A 280 -7.88 4.28 -7.09
C TYR A 280 -8.37 4.40 -5.64
N LYS A 281 -9.66 4.66 -5.42
CA LYS A 281 -10.22 4.74 -4.07
C LYS A 281 -10.70 3.34 -3.65
N SER A 282 -9.88 2.61 -2.91
CA SER A 282 -10.32 1.47 -2.07
C SER A 282 -10.63 2.00 -0.67
N SER A 283 -11.83 1.74 -0.16
CA SER A 283 -12.20 2.01 1.23
C SER A 283 -11.88 0.76 2.05
N VAL A 284 -11.15 0.92 3.15
CA VAL A 284 -10.77 -0.16 4.07
C VAL A 284 -11.23 0.23 5.46
N ILE A 285 -11.85 -0.69 6.18
CA ILE A 285 -12.17 -0.56 7.60
C ILE A 285 -11.48 -1.69 8.36
N ASP A 286 -11.00 -1.42 9.57
CA ASP A 286 -10.49 -2.44 10.48
C ASP A 286 -11.32 -2.50 11.76
N THR A 287 -11.65 -3.73 12.17
CA THR A 287 -12.41 -4.00 13.39
C THR A 287 -11.74 -5.14 14.13
N ARG A 288 -11.64 -5.04 15.46
CA ARG A 288 -11.18 -6.16 16.29
C ARG A 288 -12.36 -7.08 16.56
N VAL A 289 -12.21 -8.36 16.22
CA VAL A 289 -13.26 -9.38 16.34
C VAL A 289 -12.64 -10.67 16.87
N ASP A 290 -13.25 -11.25 17.90
CA ASP A 290 -12.99 -12.63 18.29
C ASP A 290 -13.96 -13.56 17.55
N VAL A 291 -13.43 -14.39 16.66
CA VAL A 291 -14.23 -15.30 15.82
C VAL A 291 -14.89 -16.44 16.59
N SER A 292 -14.41 -16.75 17.80
CA SER A 292 -15.06 -17.74 18.68
C SER A 292 -16.39 -17.23 19.26
N GLN A 293 -16.63 -15.92 19.20
CA GLN A 293 -17.78 -15.24 19.79
C GLN A 293 -18.81 -14.88 18.73
N ASN A 294 -19.96 -15.56 18.75
CA ASN A 294 -21.01 -15.39 17.74
C ASN A 294 -21.48 -13.94 17.57
N ASP A 295 -21.71 -13.24 18.67
CA ASP A 295 -22.31 -11.91 18.64
C ASP A 295 -21.35 -10.88 18.04
N GLN A 296 -20.05 -11.05 18.29
CA GLN A 296 -19.02 -10.21 17.66
C GLN A 296 -18.95 -10.43 16.16
N VAL A 297 -18.97 -11.69 15.70
CA VAL A 297 -18.96 -12.03 14.27
C VAL A 297 -20.21 -11.48 13.56
N THR A 298 -21.37 -11.62 14.19
CA THR A 298 -22.65 -11.14 13.65
C THR A 298 -22.67 -9.61 13.55
N SER A 299 -22.31 -8.91 14.63
CA SER A 299 -22.25 -7.44 14.64
C SER A 299 -21.25 -6.92 13.61
N TRP A 300 -20.07 -7.53 13.54
CA TRP A 300 -19.03 -7.12 12.60
C TRP A 300 -19.45 -7.30 11.14
N THR A 301 -20.09 -8.43 10.81
CA THR A 301 -20.60 -8.68 9.45
C THR A 301 -21.66 -7.64 9.09
N HIS A 302 -22.60 -7.38 10.01
CA HIS A 302 -23.65 -6.38 9.82
C HIS A 302 -23.09 -4.96 9.64
N ASP A 303 -22.14 -4.54 10.48
CA ASP A 303 -21.51 -3.22 10.39
C ASP A 303 -20.72 -3.06 9.08
N THR A 304 -20.07 -4.13 8.62
CA THR A 304 -19.35 -4.14 7.35
C THR A 304 -20.32 -3.95 6.17
N ILE A 305 -21.45 -4.66 6.17
CA ILE A 305 -22.49 -4.49 5.14
C ILE A 305 -23.10 -3.10 5.21
N ARG A 306 -23.37 -2.57 6.41
CA ARG A 306 -23.89 -1.21 6.58
C ARG A 306 -22.93 -0.17 5.99
N HIS A 307 -21.62 -0.36 6.15
CA HIS A 307 -20.61 0.58 5.65
C HIS A 307 -20.39 0.50 4.15
N PHE A 308 -20.28 -0.71 3.58
CA PHE A 308 -19.97 -0.89 2.15
C PHE A 308 -21.21 -1.08 1.26
N GLY A 309 -22.38 -1.27 1.86
CA GLY A 309 -23.67 -1.49 1.19
C GLY A 309 -23.90 -2.93 0.71
N ARG A 310 -22.86 -3.76 0.59
CA ARG A 310 -22.96 -5.16 0.15
C ARG A 310 -21.76 -6.00 0.57
N LEU A 311 -21.93 -7.32 0.55
CA LEU A 311 -20.87 -8.32 0.75
C LEU A 311 -20.80 -9.19 -0.51
N ASP A 312 -19.67 -9.18 -1.23
CA ASP A 312 -19.53 -9.98 -2.46
C ASP A 312 -18.70 -11.25 -2.26
N GLY A 313 -17.80 -11.24 -1.28
CA GLY A 313 -17.06 -12.41 -0.87
C GLY A 313 -16.36 -12.25 0.47
N ALA A 314 -15.93 -13.37 1.05
CA ALA A 314 -15.29 -13.41 2.35
C ALA A 314 -14.12 -14.38 2.39
N ALA A 315 -13.07 -14.01 3.12
CA ALA A 315 -11.92 -14.85 3.37
C ALA A 315 -11.78 -15.11 4.88
N ASN A 316 -12.04 -16.34 5.30
CA ASN A 316 -11.95 -16.75 6.70
C ASN A 316 -10.53 -17.26 6.99
N VAL A 317 -9.66 -16.35 7.46
CA VAL A 317 -8.21 -16.58 7.62
C VAL A 317 -7.78 -16.78 9.07
N ALA A 318 -8.57 -16.30 10.03
CA ALA A 318 -8.22 -16.33 11.45
C ALA A 318 -7.99 -17.78 11.94
N GLY A 319 -6.94 -17.99 12.74
CA GLY A 319 -6.62 -19.31 13.26
C GLY A 319 -5.40 -19.31 14.18
N ILE A 320 -5.40 -20.21 15.16
CA ILE A 320 -4.32 -20.39 16.11
C ILE A 320 -3.63 -21.74 15.89
N ALA A 321 -2.32 -21.75 16.08
CA ALA A 321 -1.50 -22.95 16.20
C ALA A 321 -0.94 -22.97 17.63
N MET A 322 -1.78 -23.39 18.59
CA MET A 322 -1.38 -23.58 19.99
C MET A 322 -0.87 -25.00 20.20
N GLY A 323 0.17 -25.14 21.00
CA GLY A 323 0.78 -26.41 21.38
C GLY A 323 2.23 -26.17 21.76
N GLU A 324 2.71 -26.76 22.84
CA GLU A 324 4.09 -26.59 23.35
C GLU A 324 5.12 -27.42 22.54
N GLY A 325 4.78 -27.81 21.31
CA GLY A 325 5.57 -28.73 20.49
C GLY A 325 5.61 -30.18 20.99
N ALA A 326 5.28 -30.43 22.26
CA ALA A 326 5.33 -31.75 22.91
C ALA A 326 3.95 -32.36 23.22
N THR A 327 2.84 -31.61 23.05
CA THR A 327 1.50 -32.07 23.44
C THR A 327 1.05 -33.28 22.62
N THR A 328 0.97 -34.45 23.26
CA THR A 328 0.40 -35.68 22.66
C THR A 328 -1.12 -35.75 22.87
N CYS A 329 -1.78 -36.71 22.22
CA CYS A 329 -3.20 -36.99 22.47
C CYS A 329 -3.50 -37.34 23.94
N GLU A 330 -2.55 -37.97 24.65
CA GLU A 330 -2.69 -38.31 26.07
C GLU A 330 -2.64 -37.07 26.97
N THR A 331 -1.74 -36.14 26.65
CA THR A 331 -1.51 -34.91 27.47
C THR A 331 -2.40 -33.73 27.09
N MET A 332 -3.22 -33.87 26.03
CA MET A 332 -4.09 -32.79 25.55
C MET A 332 -5.17 -32.46 26.59
N THR A 333 -5.20 -31.22 27.07
CA THR A 333 -6.27 -30.78 27.97
C THR A 333 -7.54 -30.43 27.19
N ALA A 334 -8.70 -30.66 27.80
CA ALA A 334 -9.99 -30.27 27.22
C ALA A 334 -10.03 -28.76 26.88
N GLU A 335 -9.50 -27.91 27.76
CA GLU A 335 -9.45 -26.46 27.51
C GLU A 335 -8.61 -26.08 26.27
N SER A 336 -7.45 -26.72 26.08
CA SER A 336 -6.59 -26.46 24.91
C SER A 336 -7.25 -26.94 23.62
N TRP A 337 -7.92 -28.10 23.69
CA TRP A 337 -8.72 -28.65 22.59
C TRP A 337 -9.87 -27.73 22.23
N ASP A 338 -10.70 -27.36 23.21
CA ASP A 338 -11.89 -26.53 23.04
C ASP A 338 -11.51 -25.17 22.46
N ARG A 339 -10.47 -24.52 22.99
CA ARG A 339 -9.97 -23.25 22.47
C ARG A 339 -9.54 -23.35 21.00
N MET A 340 -8.86 -24.44 20.62
CA MET A 340 -8.44 -24.65 19.24
C MET A 340 -9.63 -24.87 18.31
N MET A 341 -10.60 -25.68 18.72
CA MET A 341 -11.80 -25.96 17.94
C MET A 341 -12.71 -24.72 17.83
N ASP A 342 -12.84 -23.96 18.93
CA ASP A 342 -13.64 -22.72 19.00
C ASP A 342 -13.14 -21.67 18.02
N VAL A 343 -11.81 -21.50 17.90
CA VAL A 343 -11.23 -20.51 16.99
C VAL A 343 -11.15 -21.04 15.55
N ASN A 344 -10.55 -22.22 15.35
CA ASN A 344 -10.18 -22.67 14.00
C ASN A 344 -11.35 -23.27 13.22
N LEU A 345 -12.31 -23.93 13.89
CA LEU A 345 -13.40 -24.63 13.23
C LEU A 345 -14.74 -23.92 13.45
N LYS A 346 -15.15 -23.77 14.71
CA LYS A 346 -16.40 -23.08 15.05
C LYS A 346 -16.36 -21.63 14.57
N GLY A 347 -15.24 -20.93 14.73
CA GLY A 347 -15.09 -19.57 14.23
C GLY A 347 -15.33 -19.43 12.73
N VAL A 348 -14.82 -20.38 11.92
CA VAL A 348 -15.09 -20.43 10.47
C VAL A 348 -16.57 -20.68 10.20
N MET A 349 -17.20 -21.63 10.91
CA MET A 349 -18.63 -21.90 10.79
C MET A 349 -19.47 -20.66 11.13
N LEU A 350 -19.17 -19.96 12.24
CA LEU A 350 -19.86 -18.74 12.65
C LEU A 350 -19.71 -17.63 11.60
N CYS A 351 -18.51 -17.46 11.05
CA CYS A 351 -18.24 -16.50 9.98
C CYS A 351 -19.07 -16.82 8.74
N MET A 352 -19.04 -18.06 8.24
CA MET A 352 -19.85 -18.47 7.10
C MET A 352 -21.34 -18.27 7.36
N ARG A 353 -21.84 -18.66 8.53
CA ARG A 353 -23.24 -18.48 8.90
C ARG A 353 -23.68 -17.01 8.85
N ALA A 354 -22.82 -16.09 9.30
CA ALA A 354 -23.09 -14.66 9.22
C ALA A 354 -22.96 -14.11 7.79
N GLN A 355 -22.05 -14.64 6.97
CA GLN A 355 -21.73 -14.14 5.64
C GLN A 355 -22.71 -14.63 4.55
N LEU A 356 -23.05 -15.92 4.55
CA LEU A 356 -23.85 -16.60 3.51
C LEU A 356 -25.23 -15.97 3.22
N PRO A 357 -25.97 -15.41 4.20
CA PRO A 357 -27.24 -14.73 3.93
C PRO A 357 -27.09 -13.45 3.11
N HIS A 358 -25.89 -12.85 3.08
CA HIS A 358 -25.65 -11.54 2.48
C HIS A 358 -24.85 -11.59 1.18
N LEU A 359 -24.40 -12.78 0.78
CA LEU A 359 -23.70 -12.97 -0.49
C LEU A 359 -24.68 -12.94 -1.68
N PRO A 360 -24.26 -12.38 -2.83
CA PRO A 360 -25.05 -12.42 -4.05
C PRO A 360 -25.20 -13.86 -4.56
N ARG A 361 -26.38 -14.15 -5.08
CA ARG A 361 -26.77 -15.45 -5.64
C ARG A 361 -27.34 -15.21 -7.05
N PRO A 362 -26.57 -15.43 -8.14
CA PRO A 362 -25.20 -15.94 -8.20
C PRO A 362 -24.12 -14.87 -7.96
N GLY A 363 -22.87 -15.30 -7.78
CA GLY A 363 -21.67 -14.45 -7.81
C GLY A 363 -20.92 -14.31 -6.49
N GLY A 364 -21.47 -14.84 -5.39
CA GLY A 364 -20.83 -14.85 -4.08
C GLY A 364 -19.67 -15.83 -4.00
N ALA A 365 -18.63 -15.49 -3.23
CA ALA A 365 -17.51 -16.41 -3.01
C ALA A 365 -16.98 -16.39 -1.57
N ILE A 366 -16.74 -17.57 -0.98
CA ILE A 366 -16.06 -17.73 0.31
C ILE A 366 -14.79 -18.56 0.13
N VAL A 367 -13.70 -18.14 0.77
CA VAL A 367 -12.48 -18.93 0.89
C VAL A 367 -12.15 -19.14 2.36
N ASN A 368 -12.11 -20.39 2.79
CA ASN A 368 -11.74 -20.75 4.16
C ASN A 368 -10.28 -21.22 4.19
N VAL A 369 -9.47 -20.66 5.08
CA VAL A 369 -8.05 -21.02 5.18
C VAL A 369 -7.89 -22.20 6.14
N SER A 370 -7.59 -23.36 5.57
CA SER A 370 -7.22 -24.55 6.31
C SER A 370 -5.68 -24.60 6.50
N SER A 371 -5.05 -25.73 6.20
CA SER A 371 -3.61 -25.99 6.25
C SER A 371 -3.31 -27.27 5.47
N THR A 372 -2.06 -27.47 5.06
CA THR A 372 -1.57 -28.81 4.63
C THR A 372 -1.72 -29.88 5.73
N SER A 373 -1.73 -29.48 7.02
CA SER A 373 -2.11 -30.36 8.13
C SER A 373 -3.59 -30.77 8.14
N GLY A 374 -4.40 -30.22 7.24
CA GLY A 374 -5.76 -30.67 6.95
C GLY A 374 -5.83 -31.82 5.93
N LEU A 375 -4.71 -32.18 5.30
CA LEU A 375 -4.61 -33.34 4.39
C LEU A 375 -3.94 -34.54 5.07
N ARG A 376 -3.06 -34.29 6.04
CA ARG A 376 -2.39 -35.32 6.83
C ARG A 376 -2.24 -34.87 8.27
N GLY A 377 -2.51 -35.77 9.21
CA GLY A 377 -2.25 -35.53 10.63
C GLY A 377 -0.75 -35.50 10.91
N LEU A 378 -0.32 -34.52 11.71
CA LEU A 378 1.07 -34.45 12.20
C LEU A 378 1.12 -34.83 13.68
N PRO A 379 2.14 -35.59 14.12
CA PRO A 379 2.40 -35.81 15.54
C PRO A 379 2.41 -34.48 16.31
N HIS A 380 1.96 -34.55 17.56
CA HIS A 380 1.85 -33.42 18.49
C HIS A 380 0.90 -32.27 18.06
N ASN A 381 0.09 -32.48 17.02
CA ASN A 381 -0.81 -31.46 16.47
C ASN A 381 -2.26 -31.97 16.33
N ALA A 382 -2.72 -32.82 17.25
CA ALA A 382 -4.02 -33.49 17.13
C ALA A 382 -5.21 -32.52 16.99
N ALA A 383 -5.34 -31.57 17.93
CA ALA A 383 -6.40 -30.55 17.89
C ALA A 383 -6.30 -29.66 16.63
N TYR A 384 -5.08 -29.31 16.22
CA TYR A 384 -4.86 -28.44 15.07
C TYR A 384 -5.25 -29.15 13.78
N SER A 385 -4.75 -30.37 13.60
CA SER A 385 -5.08 -31.23 12.46
C SER A 385 -6.59 -31.46 12.42
N ALA A 386 -7.21 -31.88 13.52
CA ALA A 386 -8.67 -32.09 13.59
C ALA A 386 -9.45 -30.84 13.17
N SER A 387 -9.07 -29.66 13.68
CA SER A 387 -9.72 -28.40 13.30
C SER A 387 -9.57 -28.09 11.80
N LYS A 388 -8.39 -28.34 11.21
CA LYS A 388 -8.09 -28.04 9.80
C LYS A 388 -8.71 -29.05 8.82
N PHE A 389 -8.79 -30.33 9.18
CA PHE A 389 -9.63 -31.31 8.49
C PHE A 389 -11.11 -30.92 8.55
N GLY A 390 -11.58 -30.45 9.72
CA GLY A 390 -12.94 -29.96 9.88
C GLY A 390 -13.27 -28.79 8.95
N VAL A 391 -12.36 -27.83 8.76
CA VAL A 391 -12.56 -26.69 7.85
C VAL A 391 -12.72 -27.13 6.40
N ILE A 392 -11.96 -28.14 5.96
CA ILE A 392 -12.03 -28.71 4.61
C ILE A 392 -13.42 -29.30 4.37
N SER A 393 -13.83 -30.22 5.24
CA SER A 393 -15.14 -30.88 5.15
C SER A 393 -16.30 -29.88 5.24
N LEU A 394 -16.22 -28.93 6.18
CA LEU A 394 -17.22 -27.87 6.34
C LEU A 394 -17.36 -27.02 5.07
N SER A 395 -16.25 -26.72 4.39
CA SER A 395 -16.27 -25.96 3.13
C SER A 395 -16.88 -26.76 1.98
N GLU A 396 -16.64 -28.06 1.90
CA GLU A 396 -17.26 -28.95 0.89
C GLU A 396 -18.77 -29.05 1.10
N SER A 397 -19.21 -29.25 2.35
CA SER A 397 -20.64 -29.29 2.67
C SER A 397 -21.33 -28.00 2.24
N ALA A 398 -20.76 -26.84 2.61
CA ALA A 398 -21.31 -25.55 2.20
C ALA A 398 -21.26 -25.34 0.67
N ALA A 399 -20.20 -25.81 -0.01
CA ALA A 399 -20.13 -25.74 -1.47
C ALA A 399 -21.24 -26.56 -2.15
N GLY A 400 -21.58 -27.74 -1.61
CA GLY A 400 -22.69 -28.56 -2.08
C GLY A 400 -24.05 -27.90 -1.86
N GLU A 401 -24.24 -27.24 -0.71
CA GLU A 401 -25.48 -26.55 -0.36
C GLU A 401 -25.73 -25.28 -1.21
N PHE A 402 -24.71 -24.45 -1.38
CA PHE A 402 -24.85 -23.12 -1.99
C PHE A 402 -24.39 -23.04 -3.45
N GLY A 403 -23.73 -24.09 -3.97
CA GLY A 403 -23.30 -24.21 -5.36
C GLY A 403 -24.44 -24.06 -6.38
N PRO A 404 -25.61 -24.70 -6.21
CA PRO A 404 -26.77 -24.51 -7.09
C PRO A 404 -27.29 -23.07 -7.13
N LEU A 405 -27.00 -22.26 -6.10
CA LEU A 405 -27.35 -20.85 -6.01
C LEU A 405 -26.27 -19.93 -6.62
N GLY A 406 -25.22 -20.51 -7.22
CA GLY A 406 -24.11 -19.80 -7.82
C GLY A 406 -23.17 -19.13 -6.82
N VAL A 407 -23.11 -19.64 -5.58
CA VAL A 407 -22.11 -19.24 -4.58
C VAL A 407 -21.00 -20.26 -4.54
N ARG A 408 -19.75 -19.80 -4.64
CA ARG A 408 -18.56 -20.67 -4.65
C ARG A 408 -17.89 -20.67 -3.30
N ILE A 409 -17.56 -21.85 -2.79
CA ILE A 409 -16.93 -21.99 -1.47
C ILE A 409 -15.76 -22.93 -1.62
N ASN A 410 -14.55 -22.50 -1.26
CA ASN A 410 -13.33 -23.30 -1.42
C ASN A 410 -12.47 -23.25 -0.16
N SER A 411 -11.60 -24.25 -0.02
CA SER A 411 -10.56 -24.26 1.01
C SER A 411 -9.20 -23.94 0.42
N LEU A 412 -8.43 -23.08 1.10
CA LEU A 412 -7.04 -22.80 0.79
C LEU A 412 -6.14 -23.41 1.87
N LEU A 413 -5.13 -24.17 1.46
CA LEU A 413 -4.30 -25.00 2.33
C LEU A 413 -2.82 -24.55 2.22
N PRO A 414 -2.39 -23.57 3.02
CA PRO A 414 -1.00 -23.16 3.04
C PRO A 414 -0.08 -24.24 3.61
N GLY A 415 1.13 -24.31 3.05
CA GLY A 415 2.26 -25.07 3.61
C GLY A 415 3.09 -24.25 4.60
N PRO A 416 4.42 -24.48 4.65
CA PRO A 416 5.34 -23.66 5.44
C PRO A 416 5.43 -22.23 4.88
N ILE A 417 4.72 -21.29 5.50
CA ILE A 417 4.70 -19.87 5.11
C ILE A 417 5.37 -19.03 6.18
N ASP A 418 6.25 -18.13 5.76
CA ASP A 418 6.92 -17.16 6.62
C ASP A 418 5.90 -16.13 7.17
N THR A 419 5.42 -16.38 8.38
CA THR A 419 4.41 -15.57 9.08
C THR A 419 4.74 -15.48 10.56
N ALA A 420 4.14 -14.52 11.27
CA ALA A 420 4.32 -14.37 12.71
C ALA A 420 3.97 -15.65 13.50
N ILE A 421 2.90 -16.37 13.12
CA ILE A 421 2.52 -17.64 13.78
C ILE A 421 3.66 -18.66 13.69
N PHE A 422 4.28 -18.75 12.51
CA PHE A 422 5.40 -19.67 12.29
C PHE A 422 6.65 -19.24 13.05
N ARG A 423 7.01 -17.95 12.97
CA ARG A 423 8.20 -17.39 13.64
C ARG A 423 8.11 -17.42 15.16
N ASP A 424 6.92 -17.20 15.72
CA ASP A 424 6.67 -17.33 17.16
C ASP A 424 6.82 -18.80 17.61
N GLY A 425 6.37 -19.76 16.80
CA GLY A 425 6.56 -21.19 17.05
C GLY A 425 8.02 -21.61 16.93
N GLU A 426 8.73 -21.13 15.92
CA GLU A 426 10.18 -21.35 15.73
C GLU A 426 10.99 -20.79 16.89
N ALA A 427 10.68 -19.56 17.35
CA ALA A 427 11.35 -18.95 18.50
C ALA A 427 11.16 -19.74 19.81
N ARG A 428 10.07 -20.53 19.91
CA ARG A 428 9.80 -21.44 21.02
C ARG A 428 10.38 -22.85 20.80
N GLY A 429 11.05 -23.08 19.68
CA GLY A 429 11.65 -24.36 19.33
C GLY A 429 10.66 -25.42 18.80
N HIS A 430 9.43 -25.03 18.46
CA HIS A 430 8.40 -25.98 18.00
C HIS A 430 8.57 -26.36 16.52
N PHE A 431 9.29 -25.54 15.74
CA PHE A 431 9.55 -25.75 14.32
C PHE A 431 10.97 -25.34 13.97
N ASP A 432 11.58 -26.01 13.00
CA ASP A 432 12.86 -25.61 12.38
C ASP A 432 12.60 -25.20 10.94
N SER A 433 12.73 -23.91 10.63
CA SER A 433 12.56 -23.41 9.26
C SER A 433 13.55 -24.03 8.27
N ASN A 434 14.75 -24.42 8.70
CA ASN A 434 15.74 -25.03 7.82
C ASN A 434 15.37 -26.47 7.47
N ALA A 435 14.81 -27.23 8.41
CA ALA A 435 14.28 -28.56 8.16
C ALA A 435 13.07 -28.50 7.22
N LEU A 436 12.07 -27.68 7.53
CA LEU A 436 10.86 -27.53 6.72
C LEU A 436 11.13 -26.97 5.32
N THR A 437 12.16 -26.14 5.17
CA THR A 437 12.63 -25.65 3.87
C THR A 437 13.20 -26.77 3.02
N LYS A 438 13.87 -27.76 3.61
CA LYS A 438 14.36 -28.93 2.86
C LYS A 438 13.20 -29.78 2.37
N ASP A 439 12.11 -29.87 3.12
CA ASP A 439 10.99 -30.76 2.76
C ASP A 439 10.03 -30.16 1.72
N THR A 440 10.19 -28.88 1.35
CA THR A 440 9.43 -28.30 0.23
C THR A 440 10.15 -28.57 -1.09
N CYS A 441 9.40 -28.96 -2.12
CA CYS A 441 10.01 -29.25 -3.42
C CYS A 441 10.63 -27.96 -4.06
N LEU A 442 10.16 -26.76 -3.70
CA LEU A 442 10.77 -25.47 -4.08
C LEU A 442 11.94 -25.02 -3.18
N ARG A 443 12.31 -25.81 -2.16
CA ARG A 443 13.45 -25.58 -1.26
C ARG A 443 13.49 -24.19 -0.61
N ARG A 444 12.31 -23.66 -0.27
CA ARG A 444 12.12 -22.42 0.49
C ARG A 444 10.77 -22.40 1.17
N MET A 445 10.64 -21.54 2.17
CA MET A 445 9.34 -21.14 2.70
C MET A 445 8.58 -20.26 1.70
N GLY A 446 7.25 -20.40 1.70
CA GLY A 446 6.36 -19.49 0.98
C GLY A 446 6.25 -18.14 1.71
N GLN A 447 5.82 -17.12 0.98
CA GLN A 447 5.57 -15.78 1.51
C GLN A 447 4.07 -15.53 1.59
N ALA A 448 3.60 -14.76 2.58
CA ALA A 448 2.17 -14.44 2.74
C ALA A 448 1.53 -13.84 1.47
N LYS A 449 2.30 -13.04 0.70
CA LYS A 449 1.86 -12.50 -0.60
C LYS A 449 1.54 -13.55 -1.65
N GLU A 450 2.17 -14.72 -1.59
CA GLU A 450 1.95 -15.82 -2.54
C GLU A 450 0.62 -16.50 -2.25
N VAL A 451 0.32 -16.73 -0.96
CA VAL A 451 -1.00 -17.22 -0.50
C VAL A 451 -2.10 -16.22 -0.85
N ALA A 452 -1.87 -14.93 -0.61
CA ALA A 452 -2.85 -13.88 -0.89
C ALA A 452 -3.27 -13.82 -2.38
N LYS A 453 -2.35 -14.08 -3.31
CA LYS A 453 -2.68 -14.11 -4.75
C LYS A 453 -3.66 -15.22 -5.09
N VAL A 454 -3.47 -16.42 -4.53
CA VAL A 454 -4.39 -17.56 -4.76
C VAL A 454 -5.74 -17.30 -4.10
N LEU A 455 -5.73 -16.71 -2.90
CA LEU A 455 -6.95 -16.28 -2.22
C LEU A 455 -7.76 -15.28 -3.06
N CYS A 456 -7.10 -14.28 -3.65
CA CYS A 456 -7.74 -13.33 -4.56
C CYS A 456 -8.30 -14.01 -5.81
N PHE A 457 -7.54 -14.93 -6.42
CA PHE A 457 -8.02 -15.73 -7.56
C PHE A 457 -9.30 -16.50 -7.20
N LEU A 458 -9.31 -17.22 -6.09
CA LEU A 458 -10.49 -18.01 -5.66
C LEU A 458 -11.71 -17.13 -5.37
N LEU A 459 -11.51 -15.88 -4.91
CA LEU A 459 -12.59 -14.90 -4.70
C LEU A 459 -13.00 -14.16 -5.97
N SER A 460 -12.24 -14.26 -7.07
CA SER A 460 -12.49 -13.63 -8.37
C SER A 460 -13.34 -14.51 -9.30
N ASP A 461 -13.83 -13.96 -10.42
CA ASP A 461 -14.60 -14.74 -11.40
C ASP A 461 -13.72 -15.59 -12.31
N ASP A 462 -12.40 -15.42 -12.25
CA ASP A 462 -11.46 -16.33 -12.90
C ASP A 462 -11.57 -17.76 -12.31
N ALA A 463 -12.06 -17.87 -11.07
CA ALA A 463 -12.39 -19.13 -10.41
C ALA A 463 -13.87 -19.53 -10.56
N SER A 464 -14.56 -19.07 -11.62
CA SER A 464 -16.01 -19.26 -11.85
C SER A 464 -16.48 -20.72 -11.85
N TYR A 465 -15.60 -21.68 -12.17
CA TYR A 465 -15.90 -23.11 -12.13
C TYR A 465 -15.17 -23.87 -11.01
N VAL A 466 -14.65 -23.15 -10.01
CA VAL A 466 -13.95 -23.71 -8.85
C VAL A 466 -14.81 -23.53 -7.62
N THR A 467 -15.39 -24.64 -7.13
CA THR A 467 -16.14 -24.72 -5.87
C THR A 467 -15.90 -26.09 -5.22
N GLY A 468 -15.93 -26.17 -3.90
CA GLY A 468 -15.61 -27.37 -3.12
C GLY A 468 -14.16 -27.82 -3.21
N ALA A 469 -13.25 -27.00 -3.77
CA ALA A 469 -11.88 -27.41 -4.04
C ALA A 469 -10.94 -27.14 -2.84
N HIS A 470 -9.92 -27.99 -2.69
CA HIS A 470 -8.83 -27.87 -1.72
C HIS A 470 -7.55 -27.43 -2.41
N TRP A 471 -7.27 -26.13 -2.38
CA TRP A 471 -6.12 -25.55 -3.07
C TRP A 471 -4.89 -25.50 -2.17
N THR A 472 -3.88 -26.32 -2.46
CA THR A 472 -2.60 -26.27 -1.76
C THR A 472 -1.72 -25.12 -2.26
N VAL A 473 -1.13 -24.38 -1.32
CA VAL A 473 -0.14 -23.33 -1.59
C VAL A 473 1.05 -23.56 -0.67
N ASP A 474 1.88 -24.54 -1.03
CA ASP A 474 2.81 -25.17 -0.09
C ASP A 474 4.23 -25.39 -0.64
N GLY A 475 4.51 -24.89 -1.85
CA GLY A 475 5.80 -25.09 -2.51
C GLY A 475 6.12 -26.56 -2.79
N GLY A 476 5.09 -27.40 -2.92
CA GLY A 476 5.21 -28.84 -3.14
C GLY A 476 5.36 -29.66 -1.85
N TYR A 477 5.23 -29.06 -0.67
CA TYR A 477 5.40 -29.78 0.61
C TYR A 477 4.50 -31.00 0.80
N SER A 478 3.34 -31.05 0.13
CA SER A 478 2.44 -32.22 0.17
C SER A 478 2.66 -33.21 -0.98
N ALA A 479 3.46 -32.84 -1.99
CA ALA A 479 3.88 -33.71 -3.10
C ALA A 479 5.20 -34.43 -2.80
N CYS A 480 5.96 -33.84 -1.89
CA CYS A 480 7.02 -34.45 -1.12
C CYS A 480 6.38 -35.05 0.19
#